data_AF-A0A1V5CPH0-F1
#
_entry.id   AF-A0A1V5CPH0-F1
#
_cell.length_a   1.000
_cell.length_b   1.000
_cell.length_c   1.000
_cell.angle_alpha   90.00
_cell.angle_beta   90.00
_cell.angle_gamma   90.00
#
_symmetry.space_group_name_H-M   'P 1'
#
loop_
_entity.id
_entity.type
_entity.pdbx_description
1 polymer ?
#
loop_
_entity_poly.entity_id
_entity_poly.type
_entity_poly.pdbx_seq_one_letter_code
_entity_poly.pdbx_strand_id
1 'polypeptide(L)'
;MKTGGDSARGLTQKTLGEGLGINPGKDRFTLFRDHLTNLEFIRENKELCEKGIYVELGPYQYHVFLDFRQIQDNEQHHYAHLTAYLNGRGVPSVEDALREIFLQPIHHAFGALFDQSLLQRLLDTIIALSEKSIETAPQDLLYEVEQKTLHLLREIKGYTHGTGDEHWITGGITRMVSTIAAFDTLQERLISRSSDISGKVMSVLESDSADKRFTFLTLYGWTLIHNLGRVVSESDVQETSRSWIDEWSFRRLIGDAFGDFGLDEYSISRAMIIIKTFTAHQSWYKEKGTTDAHDVLVSFLRDSEVQRFLDINRHLDILWFNKEGFETLLAWMLLTASVSVESDPSMAGEERDRQMDVVQGVVAALHEAFEKSDYQIEKLLESLQNGSDKSA
;
A
#
# COMPACT_ATOMS: atom_id res chain seq x y z
N MET A 1 18.08 -54.50 56.67
CA MET A 1 18.13 -53.07 56.29
C MET A 1 19.15 -52.89 55.17
N LYS A 2 18.69 -52.76 53.93
CA LYS A 2 19.29 -51.96 52.85
C LYS A 2 18.30 -52.00 51.68
N THR A 3 17.43 -50.99 51.67
CA THR A 3 16.64 -50.55 50.52
C THR A 3 17.59 -50.01 49.45
N GLY A 4 17.59 -50.63 48.27
CA GLY A 4 18.21 -50.09 47.06
C GLY A 4 17.15 -50.12 45.96
N GLY A 5 16.49 -48.97 45.74
CA GLY A 5 15.52 -48.81 44.67
C GLY A 5 16.27 -48.74 43.34
N ASP A 6 16.03 -49.71 42.47
CA ASP A 6 16.52 -49.72 41.11
C ASP A 6 15.32 -49.48 40.19
N SER A 7 14.91 -48.21 40.09
CA SER A 7 13.95 -47.78 39.09
C SER A 7 14.65 -47.77 37.74
N ALA A 8 14.76 -48.95 37.13
CA ALA A 8 15.19 -49.13 35.76
C ALA A 8 14.25 -48.33 34.85
N ARG A 9 14.68 -47.15 34.41
CA ARG A 9 14.00 -46.41 33.33
C ARG A 9 14.15 -47.25 32.07
N GLY A 10 13.14 -48.05 31.77
CA GLY A 10 13.08 -48.85 30.55
C GLY A 10 13.20 -47.94 29.32
N LEU A 11 14.13 -48.27 28.44
CA LEU A 11 14.25 -47.61 27.14
C LEU A 11 12.92 -47.79 26.40
N THR A 12 12.18 -46.69 26.22
CA THR A 12 10.90 -46.69 25.51
C THR A 12 11.14 -46.17 24.11
N GLN A 13 10.91 -47.01 23.12
CA GLN A 13 10.92 -46.60 21.71
C GLN A 13 9.53 -46.13 21.33
N LYS A 14 9.44 -44.91 20.80
CA LYS A 14 8.21 -44.33 20.26
C LYS A 14 8.44 -43.98 18.80
N THR A 15 7.39 -44.02 17.99
CA THR A 15 7.45 -43.41 16.65
C THR A 15 7.62 -41.90 16.78
N LEU A 16 8.07 -41.23 15.71
CA LEU A 16 8.17 -39.77 15.70
C LEU A 16 6.82 -39.11 16.03
N GLY A 17 5.74 -39.61 15.43
CA GLY A 17 4.37 -39.14 15.68
C GLY A 17 3.96 -39.27 17.14
N GLU A 18 4.22 -40.42 17.77
CA GLU A 18 3.94 -40.64 19.19
C GLU A 18 4.83 -39.81 20.13
N GLY A 19 6.10 -39.62 19.75
CA GLY A 19 7.07 -38.84 20.53
C GLY A 19 6.75 -37.36 20.57
N LEU A 20 6.25 -36.81 19.44
CA LEU A 20 5.90 -35.41 19.28
C LEU A 20 4.40 -35.12 19.46
N GLY A 21 3.57 -36.15 19.67
CA GLY A 21 2.12 -36.00 19.82
C GLY A 21 1.41 -35.55 18.54
N ILE A 22 1.91 -35.95 17.37
CA ILE A 22 1.35 -35.58 16.06
C ILE A 22 0.10 -36.42 15.79
N ASN A 23 -1.01 -35.75 15.51
CA ASN A 23 -2.29 -36.38 15.21
C ASN A 23 -2.38 -36.68 13.69
N PRO A 24 -2.52 -37.95 13.25
CA PRO A 24 -2.59 -38.33 11.84
C PRO A 24 -3.97 -38.09 11.19
N GLY A 25 -4.81 -37.25 11.79
CA GLY A 25 -6.09 -36.84 11.23
C GLY A 25 -5.94 -36.19 9.84
N LYS A 26 -7.02 -36.25 9.05
CA LYS A 26 -7.08 -35.63 7.72
C LYS A 26 -6.93 -34.11 7.80
N ASP A 27 -6.40 -33.53 6.72
CA ASP A 27 -6.24 -32.09 6.54
C ASP A 27 -5.45 -31.44 7.69
N ARG A 28 -4.43 -32.15 8.20
CA ARG A 28 -3.56 -31.66 9.27
C ARG A 28 -2.11 -31.63 8.82
N PHE A 29 -1.43 -30.56 9.20
CA PHE A 29 -0.05 -30.32 8.87
C PHE A 29 0.76 -29.97 10.10
N THR A 30 2.04 -30.34 10.08
CA THR A 30 3.00 -29.97 11.13
C THR A 30 4.00 -29.01 10.54
N LEU A 31 4.13 -27.84 11.17
CA LEU A 31 5.17 -26.87 10.90
C LEU A 31 6.30 -27.05 11.91
N PHE A 32 7.52 -26.89 11.44
CA PHE A 32 8.72 -26.90 12.28
C PHE A 32 9.84 -26.15 11.58
N ARG A 33 10.86 -25.72 12.31
CA ARG A 33 11.95 -24.90 11.79
C ARG A 33 13.30 -25.55 12.04
N ASP A 34 14.19 -25.53 11.06
CA ASP A 34 15.59 -25.86 11.28
C ASP A 34 16.34 -24.63 11.80
N HIS A 35 16.87 -24.74 13.01
CA HIS A 35 17.54 -23.63 13.69
C HIS A 35 18.78 -23.12 12.96
N LEU A 36 19.50 -23.99 12.22
CA LEU A 36 20.74 -23.58 11.53
C LEU A 36 20.45 -22.73 10.29
N THR A 37 19.51 -23.20 9.47
CA THR A 37 19.16 -22.53 8.20
C THR A 37 18.09 -21.45 8.38
N ASN A 38 17.42 -21.46 9.54
CA ASN A 38 16.24 -20.65 9.84
C ASN A 38 15.07 -20.88 8.86
N LEU A 39 15.07 -22.02 8.15
CA LEU A 39 13.98 -22.39 7.25
C LEU A 39 12.88 -23.12 8.01
N GLU A 40 11.65 -22.72 7.75
CA GLU A 40 10.43 -23.41 8.13
C GLU A 40 10.06 -24.50 7.10
N PHE A 41 9.47 -25.58 7.61
CA PHE A 41 9.01 -26.72 6.83
C PHE A 41 7.56 -27.00 7.20
N ILE A 42 6.77 -27.44 6.21
CA ILE A 42 5.41 -27.95 6.40
C ILE A 42 5.33 -29.38 5.87
N ARG A 43 4.68 -30.28 6.62
CA ARG A 43 4.45 -31.68 6.25
C ARG A 43 3.05 -32.12 6.60
N GLU A 44 2.44 -32.96 5.76
CA GLU A 44 1.20 -33.63 6.10
C GLU A 44 1.41 -34.55 7.31
N ASN A 45 0.55 -34.45 8.33
CA ASN A 45 0.69 -35.21 9.56
C ASN A 45 0.65 -36.71 9.32
N LYS A 46 -0.22 -37.16 8.42
CA LYS A 46 -0.36 -38.59 8.10
C LYS A 46 0.95 -39.12 7.52
N GLU A 47 1.51 -38.44 6.52
CA GLU A 47 2.79 -38.82 5.93
C GLU A 47 3.93 -38.78 6.95
N LEU A 48 3.96 -37.74 7.80
CA LEU A 48 4.97 -37.58 8.83
C LEU A 48 4.92 -38.71 9.88
N CYS A 49 3.74 -39.17 10.25
CA CYS A 49 3.56 -40.31 11.17
C CYS A 49 3.92 -41.65 10.51
N GLU A 50 3.62 -41.84 9.23
CA GLU A 50 3.85 -43.10 8.52
C GLU A 50 5.30 -43.26 8.05
N LYS A 51 5.92 -42.19 7.57
CA LYS A 51 7.24 -42.21 6.91
C LYS A 51 8.35 -41.53 7.71
N GLY A 52 8.01 -40.75 8.74
CA GLY A 52 8.97 -39.93 9.48
C GLY A 52 9.48 -38.73 8.67
N ILE A 53 10.62 -38.18 9.07
CA ILE A 53 11.30 -37.07 8.39
C ILE A 53 12.48 -37.64 7.61
N TYR A 54 12.54 -37.38 6.30
CA TYR A 54 13.74 -37.61 5.51
C TYR A 54 14.80 -36.57 5.87
N VAL A 55 16.00 -37.03 6.24
CA VAL A 55 17.16 -36.19 6.52
C VAL A 55 18.36 -36.78 5.82
N GLU A 56 19.08 -35.94 5.09
CA GLU A 56 20.37 -36.27 4.49
C GLU A 56 21.46 -35.46 5.18
N LEU A 57 22.47 -36.14 5.70
CA LEU A 57 23.57 -35.52 6.43
C LEU A 57 24.89 -35.75 5.69
N GLY A 58 25.54 -34.67 5.29
CA GLY A 58 26.94 -34.69 4.87
C GLY A 58 27.91 -34.80 6.06
N PRO A 59 29.23 -34.79 5.79
CA PRO A 59 30.25 -34.81 6.84
C PRO A 59 30.10 -33.61 7.78
N TYR A 60 30.00 -33.88 9.09
CA TYR A 60 29.84 -32.88 10.17
C TYR A 60 28.54 -32.06 10.11
N GLN A 61 27.58 -32.42 9.24
CA GLN A 61 26.27 -31.77 9.18
C GLN A 61 25.37 -32.28 10.31
N TYR A 62 24.57 -31.38 10.87
CA TYR A 62 23.51 -31.70 11.81
C TYR A 62 22.32 -30.76 11.56
N HIS A 63 21.12 -31.21 11.94
CA HIS A 63 19.91 -30.38 11.94
C HIS A 63 19.38 -30.27 13.37
N VAL A 64 18.81 -29.11 13.70
CA VAL A 64 18.13 -28.90 14.97
C VAL A 64 16.72 -28.39 14.65
N PHE A 65 15.78 -29.32 14.57
CA PHE A 65 14.38 -28.99 14.32
C PHE A 65 13.69 -28.58 15.62
N LEU A 66 13.12 -27.37 15.62
CA LEU A 66 12.43 -26.74 16.75
C LEU A 66 11.01 -26.33 16.34
N ASP A 67 10.25 -25.84 17.31
CA ASP A 67 8.97 -25.14 17.10
C ASP A 67 7.89 -25.99 16.40
N PHE A 68 7.87 -27.30 16.67
CA PHE A 68 6.85 -28.21 16.16
C PHE A 68 5.45 -27.75 16.58
N ARG A 69 4.61 -27.38 15.61
CA ARG A 69 3.21 -26.99 15.82
C ARG A 69 2.32 -27.65 14.78
N GLN A 70 1.14 -28.10 15.22
CA GLN A 70 0.15 -28.70 14.34
C GLN A 70 -0.91 -27.66 13.96
N ILE A 71 -1.28 -27.65 12.69
CA ILE A 71 -2.33 -26.79 12.14
C ILE A 71 -3.34 -27.66 11.39
N GLN A 72 -4.59 -27.19 11.33
CA GLN A 72 -5.64 -27.76 10.49
C GLN A 72 -5.72 -26.94 9.21
N ASP A 73 -5.97 -27.61 8.08
CA ASP A 73 -6.21 -26.92 6.82
C ASP A 73 -7.49 -26.09 6.88
N ASN A 74 -7.56 -25.07 6.01
CA ASN A 74 -8.76 -24.27 5.84
C ASN A 74 -9.69 -24.86 4.76
N GLU A 75 -10.87 -24.28 4.59
CA GLU A 75 -11.86 -24.73 3.60
C GLU A 75 -11.35 -24.68 2.15
N GLN A 76 -10.31 -23.89 1.90
CA GLN A 76 -9.69 -23.68 0.60
C GLN A 76 -8.46 -24.58 0.37
N HIS A 77 -8.15 -25.47 1.32
CA HIS A 77 -7.01 -26.39 1.27
C HIS A 77 -5.66 -25.71 1.04
N HIS A 78 -5.46 -24.53 1.64
CA HIS A 78 -4.27 -23.72 1.41
C HIS A 78 -2.97 -24.43 1.83
N TYR A 79 -2.98 -25.11 2.97
CA TYR A 79 -1.80 -25.80 3.48
C TYR A 79 -1.51 -27.08 2.71
N ALA A 80 -2.54 -27.79 2.22
CA ALA A 80 -2.35 -28.91 1.30
C ALA A 80 -1.67 -28.48 0.00
N HIS A 81 -2.13 -27.39 -0.62
CA HIS A 81 -1.55 -26.90 -1.86
C HIS A 81 -0.11 -26.42 -1.67
N LEU A 82 0.19 -25.67 -0.60
CA LEU A 82 1.56 -25.29 -0.27
C LEU A 82 2.45 -26.51 -0.05
N THR A 83 1.98 -27.50 0.71
CA THR A 83 2.77 -28.71 1.00
C THR A 83 3.13 -29.44 -0.30
N ALA A 84 2.17 -29.55 -1.23
CA ALA A 84 2.40 -30.13 -2.55
C ALA A 84 3.38 -29.29 -3.39
N TYR A 85 3.27 -27.96 -3.38
CA TYR A 85 4.14 -27.04 -4.13
C TYR A 85 5.59 -27.05 -3.62
N LEU A 86 5.78 -27.03 -2.30
CA LEU A 86 7.11 -27.07 -1.69
C LEU A 86 7.78 -28.43 -1.90
N ASN A 87 6.99 -29.50 -1.95
CA ASN A 87 7.46 -30.88 -2.18
C ASN A 87 8.67 -31.22 -1.31
N GLY A 88 8.58 -30.91 -0.01
CA GLY A 88 9.64 -31.14 0.95
C GLY A 88 10.66 -30.00 1.12
N ARG A 89 10.70 -29.00 0.25
CA ARG A 89 11.61 -27.85 0.41
C ARG A 89 11.24 -27.00 1.63
N GLY A 90 12.24 -26.44 2.28
CA GLY A 90 12.07 -25.44 3.35
C GLY A 90 11.95 -24.03 2.78
N VAL A 91 11.28 -23.15 3.51
CA VAL A 91 11.08 -21.73 3.15
C VAL A 91 11.43 -20.84 4.33
N PRO A 92 11.84 -19.58 4.13
CA PRO A 92 12.13 -18.67 5.24
C PRO A 92 10.92 -18.45 6.17
N SER A 93 9.71 -18.51 5.63
CA SER A 93 8.44 -18.34 6.35
C SER A 93 7.34 -19.08 5.59
N VAL A 94 6.65 -20.02 6.25
CA VAL A 94 5.51 -20.74 5.64
C VAL A 94 4.33 -19.81 5.39
N GLU A 95 4.11 -18.84 6.28
CA GLU A 95 3.06 -17.84 6.16
C GLU A 95 3.27 -16.97 4.91
N ASP A 96 4.49 -16.49 4.69
CA ASP A 96 4.79 -15.66 3.50
C ASP A 96 4.72 -16.50 2.22
N ALA A 97 5.17 -17.76 2.25
CA ALA A 97 5.06 -18.66 1.12
C ALA A 97 3.60 -18.98 0.74
N LEU A 98 2.71 -19.12 1.74
CA LEU A 98 1.26 -19.25 1.49
C LEU A 98 0.73 -18.00 0.80
N ARG A 99 1.01 -16.82 1.35
CA ARG A 99 0.58 -15.55 0.76
C ARG A 99 1.08 -15.42 -0.67
N GLU A 100 2.35 -15.70 -0.92
CA GLU A 100 2.93 -15.60 -2.26
C GLU A 100 2.24 -16.51 -3.27
N ILE A 101 1.93 -17.76 -2.91
CA ILE A 101 1.24 -18.70 -3.81
C ILE A 101 -0.19 -18.24 -4.13
N PHE A 102 -0.95 -17.83 -3.11
CA PHE A 102 -2.36 -17.48 -3.30
C PHE A 102 -2.56 -16.06 -3.83
N LEU A 103 -1.58 -15.18 -3.67
CA LEU A 103 -1.60 -13.84 -4.25
C LEU A 103 -1.05 -13.81 -5.69
N GLN A 104 -0.48 -14.90 -6.24
CA GLN A 104 0.06 -14.89 -7.61
C GLN A 104 -0.90 -14.33 -8.68
N PRO A 105 -2.19 -14.72 -8.73
CA PRO A 105 -3.12 -14.15 -9.72
C PRO A 105 -3.31 -12.65 -9.54
N ILE A 106 -3.39 -12.18 -8.28
CA ILE A 106 -3.51 -10.77 -7.94
C ILE A 106 -2.21 -10.02 -8.30
N HIS A 107 -1.04 -10.58 -8.00
CA HIS A 107 0.26 -10.01 -8.35
C HIS A 107 0.46 -9.90 -9.85
N HIS A 108 0.06 -10.93 -10.61
CA HIS A 108 0.12 -10.90 -12.07
C HIS A 108 -0.82 -9.82 -12.64
N ALA A 109 -2.07 -9.77 -12.17
CA ALA A 109 -3.04 -8.77 -12.60
C ALA A 109 -2.62 -7.34 -12.22
N PHE A 110 -2.08 -7.14 -11.01
CA PHE A 110 -1.58 -5.85 -10.55
C PHE A 110 -0.32 -5.44 -11.33
N GLY A 111 0.64 -6.34 -11.50
CA GLY A 111 1.86 -6.10 -12.28
C GLY A 111 1.56 -5.77 -13.75
N ALA A 112 0.50 -6.32 -14.34
CA ALA A 112 0.09 -5.99 -15.70
C ALA A 112 -0.33 -4.53 -15.90
N LEU A 113 -0.72 -3.81 -14.83
CA LEU A 113 -0.99 -2.37 -14.85
C LEU A 113 0.30 -1.53 -14.84
N PHE A 114 1.43 -2.13 -14.48
CA PHE A 114 2.75 -1.50 -14.55
C PHE A 114 3.57 -2.04 -15.73
N ASP A 115 2.91 -2.63 -16.73
CA ASP A 115 3.57 -3.09 -17.95
C ASP A 115 4.32 -1.92 -18.62
N GLN A 116 5.51 -2.22 -19.14
CA GLN A 116 6.39 -1.20 -19.67
C GLN A 116 5.79 -0.47 -20.87
N SER A 117 5.10 -1.20 -21.74
CA SER A 117 4.48 -0.60 -22.92
C SER A 117 3.29 0.30 -22.55
N LEU A 118 2.53 -0.08 -21.53
CA LEU A 118 1.39 0.69 -21.02
C LEU A 118 1.86 2.00 -20.40
N LEU A 119 2.83 1.94 -19.49
CA LEU A 119 3.38 3.13 -18.83
C LEU A 119 4.03 4.09 -19.82
N GLN A 120 4.75 3.58 -20.83
CA GLN A 120 5.34 4.42 -21.87
C GLN A 120 4.25 5.14 -22.69
N ARG A 121 3.19 4.44 -23.10
CA ARG A 121 2.07 5.05 -23.83
C ARG A 121 1.32 6.11 -23.03
N LEU A 122 1.19 5.92 -21.70
CA LEU A 122 0.62 6.93 -20.81
C LEU A 122 1.50 8.19 -20.76
N LEU A 123 2.82 8.04 -20.63
CA LEU A 123 3.76 9.16 -20.67
C LEU A 123 3.73 9.89 -22.02
N ASP A 124 3.74 9.17 -23.12
CA ASP A 124 3.65 9.75 -24.46
C ASP A 124 2.33 10.51 -24.64
N THR A 125 1.24 10.00 -24.06
CA THR A 125 -0.07 10.68 -24.06
C THR A 125 -0.03 11.98 -23.26
N ILE A 126 0.62 12.00 -22.09
CA ILE A 126 0.80 13.21 -21.29
C ILE A 126 1.57 14.27 -22.06
N ILE A 127 2.69 13.87 -22.69
CA ILE A 127 3.50 14.77 -23.52
C ILE A 127 2.67 15.30 -24.69
N ALA A 128 1.96 14.42 -25.40
CA ALA A 128 1.14 14.80 -26.54
C ALA A 128 0.00 15.78 -26.17
N LEU A 129 -0.63 15.60 -25.00
CA LEU A 129 -1.64 16.52 -24.44
C LEU A 129 -1.03 17.86 -24.04
N SER A 130 0.13 17.84 -23.37
CA SER A 130 0.88 19.04 -22.98
C SER A 130 1.25 19.88 -24.20
N GLU A 131 1.71 19.24 -25.27
CA GLU A 131 2.03 19.87 -26.56
C GLU A 131 0.79 20.22 -27.40
N LYS A 132 -0.42 19.90 -26.91
CA LYS A 132 -1.70 20.12 -27.60
C LYS A 132 -1.76 19.47 -28.98
N SER A 133 -1.04 18.37 -29.17
CA SER A 133 -1.05 17.56 -30.41
C SER A 133 -2.25 16.61 -30.47
N ILE A 134 -2.81 16.27 -29.31
CA ILE A 134 -4.08 15.56 -29.13
C ILE A 134 -4.94 16.33 -28.13
N GLU A 135 -6.27 16.16 -28.20
CA GLU A 135 -7.21 16.86 -27.30
C GLU A 135 -7.56 16.03 -26.05
N THR A 136 -7.56 14.69 -26.18
CA THR A 136 -7.95 13.76 -25.11
C THR A 136 -7.10 12.50 -25.16
N ALA A 137 -7.04 11.77 -24.04
CA ALA A 137 -6.34 10.49 -23.98
C ALA A 137 -6.97 9.46 -24.96
N PRO A 138 -6.15 8.64 -25.66
CA PRO A 138 -6.65 7.65 -26.60
C PRO A 138 -7.61 6.64 -25.94
N GLN A 139 -8.76 6.38 -26.57
CA GLN A 139 -9.80 5.50 -26.01
C GLN A 139 -9.33 4.05 -25.87
N ASP A 140 -8.50 3.56 -26.79
CA ASP A 140 -7.90 2.22 -26.73
C ASP A 140 -6.96 2.07 -25.53
N LEU A 141 -6.20 3.12 -25.19
CA LEU A 141 -5.34 3.15 -24.01
C LEU A 141 -6.17 3.09 -22.72
N LEU A 142 -7.22 3.91 -22.62
CA LEU A 142 -8.11 3.91 -21.45
C LEU A 142 -8.87 2.58 -21.32
N TYR A 143 -9.29 1.98 -22.43
CA TYR A 143 -9.92 0.66 -22.44
C TYR A 143 -8.96 -0.44 -21.96
N GLU A 144 -7.68 -0.38 -22.32
CA GLU A 144 -6.68 -1.32 -21.81
C GLU A 144 -6.50 -1.21 -20.28
N VAL A 145 -6.40 0.03 -19.75
CA VAL A 145 -6.36 0.29 -18.30
C VAL A 145 -7.61 -0.25 -17.62
N GLU A 146 -8.79 -0.02 -18.20
CA GLU A 146 -10.06 -0.51 -17.71
C GLU A 146 -10.08 -2.04 -17.62
N GLN A 147 -9.69 -2.75 -18.69
CA GLN A 147 -9.70 -4.22 -18.70
C GLN A 147 -8.71 -4.83 -17.69
N LYS A 148 -7.50 -4.28 -17.60
CA LYS A 148 -6.49 -4.74 -16.63
C LYS A 148 -6.93 -4.48 -15.20
N THR A 149 -7.52 -3.31 -14.93
CA THR A 149 -8.08 -2.97 -13.61
C THR A 149 -9.23 -3.89 -13.26
N LEU A 150 -10.19 -4.12 -14.17
CA LEU A 150 -11.31 -5.02 -13.95
C LEU A 150 -10.85 -6.46 -13.66
N HIS A 151 -9.82 -6.93 -14.35
CA HIS A 151 -9.23 -8.24 -14.08
C HIS A 151 -8.63 -8.29 -12.67
N LEU A 152 -7.85 -7.29 -12.27
CA LEU A 152 -7.32 -7.20 -10.90
C LEU A 152 -8.44 -7.25 -9.86
N LEU A 153 -9.47 -6.42 -10.00
CA LEU A 153 -10.55 -6.37 -9.02
C LEU A 153 -11.30 -7.70 -8.92
N ARG A 154 -11.44 -8.45 -10.02
CA ARG A 154 -12.03 -9.80 -10.00
C ARG A 154 -11.18 -10.81 -9.26
N GLU A 155 -9.86 -10.79 -9.45
CA GLU A 155 -8.94 -11.66 -8.69
C GLU A 155 -8.99 -11.33 -7.19
N ILE A 156 -8.95 -10.03 -6.85
CA ILE A 156 -9.08 -9.55 -5.46
C ILE A 156 -10.42 -10.00 -4.86
N LYS A 157 -11.53 -9.85 -5.60
CA LYS A 157 -12.86 -10.22 -5.14
C LYS A 157 -13.00 -11.73 -4.94
N GLY A 158 -12.45 -12.52 -5.85
CA GLY A 158 -12.42 -13.98 -5.73
C GLY A 158 -11.62 -14.45 -4.51
N TYR A 159 -10.50 -13.79 -4.21
CA TYR A 159 -9.67 -14.09 -3.05
C TYR A 159 -10.33 -13.66 -1.72
N THR A 160 -10.87 -12.45 -1.67
CA THR A 160 -11.43 -11.84 -0.45
C THR A 160 -12.89 -12.18 -0.18
N HIS A 161 -13.60 -12.76 -1.15
CA HIS A 161 -15.06 -12.94 -1.13
C HIS A 161 -15.82 -11.61 -0.96
N GLY A 162 -15.23 -10.52 -1.49
CA GLY A 162 -15.78 -9.18 -1.40
C GLY A 162 -17.09 -8.99 -2.15
N THR A 163 -17.87 -7.98 -1.73
CA THR A 163 -19.18 -7.67 -2.33
C THR A 163 -19.20 -6.39 -3.16
N GLY A 164 -18.06 -5.71 -3.32
CA GLY A 164 -17.96 -4.45 -4.04
C GLY A 164 -18.30 -4.54 -5.52
N ASP A 165 -18.73 -3.41 -6.10
CA ASP A 165 -18.99 -3.28 -7.53
C ASP A 165 -17.69 -2.99 -8.30
N GLU A 166 -17.08 -4.06 -8.80
CA GLU A 166 -15.87 -4.02 -9.61
C GLU A 166 -15.97 -3.10 -10.85
N HIS A 167 -17.13 -2.95 -11.48
CA HIS A 167 -17.27 -2.09 -12.66
C HIS A 167 -17.31 -0.61 -12.27
N TRP A 168 -18.02 -0.28 -11.19
CA TRP A 168 -18.04 1.08 -10.65
C TRP A 168 -16.63 1.53 -10.25
N ILE A 169 -15.88 0.67 -9.54
CA ILE A 169 -14.51 0.96 -9.08
C ILE A 169 -13.58 1.11 -10.28
N THR A 170 -13.64 0.19 -11.26
CA THR A 170 -12.86 0.26 -12.50
C THR A 170 -13.10 1.58 -13.22
N GLY A 171 -14.36 1.98 -13.42
CA GLY A 171 -14.69 3.24 -14.07
C GLY A 171 -14.15 4.46 -13.31
N GLY A 172 -14.10 4.41 -11.98
CA GLY A 172 -13.47 5.44 -11.14
C GLY A 172 -11.98 5.57 -11.42
N ILE A 173 -11.25 4.44 -11.35
CA ILE A 173 -9.81 4.38 -11.62
C ILE A 173 -9.50 4.88 -13.04
N THR A 174 -10.24 4.42 -14.07
CA THR A 174 -10.01 4.85 -15.46
C THR A 174 -10.22 6.36 -15.65
N ARG A 175 -11.24 6.95 -14.99
CA ARG A 175 -11.44 8.41 -15.02
C ARG A 175 -10.29 9.16 -14.35
N MET A 176 -9.81 8.69 -13.20
CA MET A 176 -8.66 9.28 -12.51
C MET A 176 -7.40 9.21 -13.38
N VAL A 177 -7.14 8.08 -14.04
CA VAL A 177 -6.01 7.94 -14.99
C VAL A 177 -6.17 8.92 -16.15
N SER A 178 -7.38 9.10 -16.69
CA SER A 178 -7.63 10.12 -17.72
C SER A 178 -7.41 11.55 -17.21
N THR A 179 -7.78 11.86 -15.97
CA THR A 179 -7.53 13.16 -15.33
C THR A 179 -6.03 13.41 -15.15
N ILE A 180 -5.28 12.39 -14.73
CA ILE A 180 -3.81 12.45 -14.58
C ILE A 180 -3.14 12.61 -15.95
N ALA A 181 -3.65 11.95 -17.01
CA ALA A 181 -3.12 12.13 -18.35
C ALA A 181 -3.26 13.59 -18.84
N ALA A 182 -4.33 14.27 -18.44
CA ALA A 182 -4.59 15.68 -18.72
C ALA A 182 -4.03 16.63 -17.62
N PHE A 183 -2.88 16.30 -17.04
CA PHE A 183 -2.29 17.00 -15.90
C PHE A 183 -2.18 18.51 -16.10
N ASP A 184 -1.66 18.99 -17.23
CA ASP A 184 -1.51 20.43 -17.50
C ASP A 184 -2.87 21.16 -17.49
N THR A 185 -3.94 20.52 -17.99
CA THR A 185 -5.29 21.10 -17.93
C THR A 185 -5.81 21.17 -16.50
N LEU A 186 -5.55 20.14 -15.69
CA LEU A 186 -5.88 20.14 -14.26
C LEU A 186 -5.14 21.29 -13.55
N GLN A 187 -3.85 21.43 -13.83
CA GLN A 187 -2.99 22.45 -13.25
C GLN A 187 -3.46 23.87 -13.62
N GLU A 188 -3.74 24.14 -14.90
CA GLU A 188 -4.25 25.44 -15.37
C GLU A 188 -5.55 25.83 -14.64
N ARG A 189 -6.46 24.86 -14.40
CA ARG A 189 -7.69 25.08 -13.63
C ARG A 189 -7.40 25.39 -12.16
N LEU A 190 -6.44 24.70 -11.54
CA LEU A 190 -6.10 24.93 -10.13
C LEU A 190 -5.46 26.31 -9.93
N ILE A 191 -4.56 26.71 -10.84
CA ILE A 191 -3.89 28.01 -10.81
C ILE A 191 -4.87 29.15 -11.11
N SER A 192 -5.77 28.98 -12.08
CA SER A 192 -6.75 30.03 -12.41
C SER A 192 -7.73 30.33 -11.27
N ARG A 193 -8.01 29.36 -10.39
CA ARG A 193 -8.82 29.57 -9.18
C ARG A 193 -8.07 30.30 -8.06
N SER A 194 -6.80 29.97 -7.84
CA SER A 194 -5.97 30.58 -6.80
C SER A 194 -4.53 30.72 -7.27
N SER A 195 -4.25 31.82 -7.96
CA SER A 195 -2.96 32.01 -8.64
C SER A 195 -1.78 32.14 -7.68
N ASP A 196 -2.02 32.63 -6.46
CA ASP A 196 -0.96 32.84 -5.48
C ASP A 196 -0.59 31.52 -4.77
N ILE A 197 -1.58 30.79 -4.26
CA ILE A 197 -1.33 29.61 -3.42
C ILE A 197 -1.16 28.35 -4.27
N SER A 198 -2.12 28.05 -5.17
CA SER A 198 -2.02 26.86 -6.02
C SER A 198 -0.79 26.92 -6.93
N GLY A 199 -0.42 28.11 -7.40
CA GLY A 199 0.80 28.32 -8.19
C GLY A 199 2.08 28.02 -7.41
N LYS A 200 2.22 28.56 -6.19
CA LYS A 200 3.36 28.27 -5.29
C LYS A 200 3.44 26.79 -4.95
N VAL A 201 2.33 26.21 -4.52
CA VAL A 201 2.26 24.80 -4.09
C VAL A 201 2.57 23.85 -5.26
N MET A 202 2.06 24.11 -6.46
CA MET A 202 2.38 23.26 -7.62
C MET A 202 3.80 23.41 -8.15
N SER A 203 4.44 24.58 -7.97
CA SER A 203 5.82 24.75 -8.43
C SER A 203 6.82 23.76 -7.80
N VAL A 204 6.48 23.18 -6.65
CA VAL A 204 7.26 22.15 -5.94
C VAL A 204 7.40 20.85 -6.74
N LEU A 205 6.44 20.51 -7.60
CA LEU A 205 6.40 19.22 -8.34
C LEU A 205 6.92 19.32 -9.78
N GLU A 206 7.44 20.49 -10.19
CA GLU A 206 7.63 20.82 -11.61
C GLU A 206 9.01 21.40 -11.95
N SER A 207 10.06 21.06 -11.18
CA SER A 207 11.37 21.66 -11.40
C SER A 207 12.09 21.13 -12.64
N ASP A 208 11.90 19.85 -13.00
CA ASP A 208 12.44 19.25 -14.22
C ASP A 208 11.63 18.04 -14.77
N SER A 209 12.16 17.38 -15.82
CA SER A 209 11.53 16.19 -16.42
C SER A 209 11.53 14.94 -15.52
N ALA A 210 12.51 14.82 -14.62
CA ALA A 210 12.56 13.71 -13.67
C ALA A 210 11.47 13.88 -12.61
N ASP A 211 11.23 15.10 -12.15
CA ASP A 211 10.15 15.45 -11.22
C ASP A 211 8.76 15.18 -11.83
N LYS A 212 8.56 15.51 -13.12
CA LYS A 212 7.31 15.19 -13.83
C LYS A 212 7.07 13.68 -13.89
N ARG A 213 8.10 12.89 -14.19
CA ARG A 213 8.01 11.42 -14.21
C ARG A 213 7.70 10.86 -12.83
N PHE A 214 8.40 11.33 -11.80
CA PHE A 214 8.16 10.95 -10.42
C PHE A 214 6.70 11.25 -10.00
N THR A 215 6.22 12.45 -10.31
CA THR A 215 4.86 12.90 -9.99
C THR A 215 3.83 12.03 -10.70
N PHE A 216 4.00 11.77 -12.00
CA PHE A 216 3.11 10.89 -12.76
C PHE A 216 3.07 9.47 -12.19
N LEU A 217 4.23 8.82 -12.02
CA LEU A 217 4.30 7.43 -11.54
C LEU A 217 3.68 7.31 -10.14
N THR A 218 3.97 8.25 -9.25
CA THR A 218 3.43 8.25 -7.88
C THR A 218 1.91 8.46 -7.86
N LEU A 219 1.38 9.39 -8.67
CA LEU A 219 -0.08 9.56 -8.83
C LEU A 219 -0.76 8.33 -9.41
N TYR A 220 -0.15 7.74 -10.44
CA TYR A 220 -0.65 6.54 -11.09
C TYR A 220 -0.70 5.37 -10.08
N GLY A 221 0.40 5.12 -9.37
CA GLY A 221 0.47 4.08 -8.32
C GLY A 221 -0.56 4.29 -7.21
N TRP A 222 -0.73 5.53 -6.73
CA TRP A 222 -1.77 5.85 -5.74
C TRP A 222 -3.18 5.61 -6.27
N THR A 223 -3.46 6.01 -7.52
CA THR A 223 -4.77 5.82 -8.16
C THR A 223 -5.15 4.33 -8.24
N LEU A 224 -4.18 3.47 -8.54
CA LEU A 224 -4.42 2.03 -8.62
C LEU A 224 -4.68 1.37 -7.26
N ILE A 225 -4.26 1.99 -6.14
CA ILE A 225 -4.37 1.40 -4.79
C ILE A 225 -5.51 1.99 -3.96
N HIS A 226 -5.66 3.30 -3.94
CA HIS A 226 -6.38 4.01 -2.87
C HIS A 226 -7.81 3.48 -2.61
N ASN A 227 -8.50 3.01 -3.66
CA ASN A 227 -9.87 2.50 -3.59
C ASN A 227 -9.99 0.97 -3.73
N LEU A 228 -8.90 0.19 -3.71
CA LEU A 228 -8.96 -1.27 -3.84
C LEU A 228 -9.77 -1.94 -2.72
N GLY A 229 -9.71 -1.41 -1.50
CA GLY A 229 -10.48 -1.92 -0.36
C GLY A 229 -12.00 -1.94 -0.60
N ARG A 230 -12.51 -1.10 -1.52
CA ARG A 230 -13.93 -1.09 -1.92
C ARG A 230 -14.40 -2.37 -2.56
N VAL A 231 -13.49 -3.18 -3.10
CA VAL A 231 -13.82 -4.51 -3.62
C VAL A 231 -14.35 -5.42 -2.51
N VAL A 232 -13.84 -5.25 -1.29
CA VAL A 232 -14.27 -6.04 -0.12
C VAL A 232 -15.56 -5.48 0.46
N SER A 233 -15.52 -4.21 0.89
CA SER A 233 -16.65 -3.55 1.55
C SER A 233 -16.57 -2.02 1.41
N GLU A 234 -17.69 -1.32 1.61
CA GLU A 234 -17.73 0.15 1.65
C GLU A 234 -17.26 0.73 3.01
N SER A 235 -17.00 -0.12 4.00
CA SER A 235 -16.38 0.25 5.29
C SER A 235 -14.85 0.07 5.23
N ASP A 236 -14.13 0.89 5.99
CA ASP A 236 -12.67 0.76 6.23
C ASP A 236 -11.83 0.68 4.94
N VAL A 237 -12.30 1.37 3.88
CA VAL A 237 -11.67 1.38 2.55
C VAL A 237 -10.22 1.86 2.63
N GLN A 238 -9.99 2.95 3.36
CA GLN A 238 -8.69 3.58 3.54
C GLN A 238 -7.71 2.62 4.22
N GLU A 239 -8.13 2.01 5.33
CA GLU A 239 -7.31 1.09 6.12
C GLU A 239 -6.99 -0.18 5.32
N THR A 240 -8.00 -0.77 4.67
CA THR A 240 -7.85 -1.98 3.85
C THR A 240 -6.91 -1.73 2.67
N SER A 241 -7.15 -0.68 1.88
CA SER A 241 -6.29 -0.33 0.75
C SER A 241 -4.84 -0.06 1.20
N ARG A 242 -4.67 0.62 2.35
CA ARG A 242 -3.35 0.92 2.90
C ARG A 242 -2.63 -0.34 3.41
N SER A 243 -3.33 -1.26 4.07
CA SER A 243 -2.72 -2.47 4.61
C SER A 243 -2.17 -3.36 3.50
N TRP A 244 -2.90 -3.49 2.38
CA TRP A 244 -2.50 -4.31 1.23
C TRP A 244 -1.19 -3.87 0.57
N ILE A 245 -0.79 -2.61 0.71
CA ILE A 245 0.52 -2.13 0.25
C ILE A 245 1.66 -2.98 0.84
N ASP A 246 1.57 -3.28 2.14
CA ASP A 246 2.57 -4.08 2.86
C ASP A 246 2.17 -5.56 2.93
N GLU A 247 0.92 -5.85 3.30
CA GLU A 247 0.43 -7.22 3.53
C GLU A 247 0.44 -8.07 2.26
N TRP A 248 0.11 -7.47 1.12
CA TRP A 248 0.10 -8.15 -0.18
C TRP A 248 1.35 -7.85 -0.98
N SER A 249 2.36 -7.23 -0.38
CA SER A 249 3.64 -6.89 -1.02
C SER A 249 3.53 -6.06 -2.29
N PHE A 250 2.45 -5.28 -2.47
CA PHE A 250 2.33 -4.35 -3.59
C PHE A 250 3.44 -3.29 -3.59
N ARG A 251 3.99 -2.95 -2.42
CA ARG A 251 5.18 -2.09 -2.32
C ARG A 251 6.36 -2.58 -3.16
N ARG A 252 6.55 -3.90 -3.25
CA ARG A 252 7.64 -4.50 -4.02
C ARG A 252 7.35 -4.41 -5.51
N LEU A 253 6.13 -4.77 -5.94
CA LEU A 253 5.72 -4.70 -7.34
C LEU A 253 5.79 -3.26 -7.89
N ILE A 254 5.35 -2.27 -7.11
CA ILE A 254 5.48 -0.85 -7.47
C ILE A 254 6.94 -0.43 -7.52
N GLY A 255 7.72 -0.78 -6.50
CA GLY A 255 9.14 -0.43 -6.44
C GLY A 255 9.95 -0.98 -7.61
N ASP A 256 9.75 -2.26 -7.93
CA ASP A 256 10.39 -2.94 -9.07
C ASP A 256 10.01 -2.22 -10.38
N ALA A 257 8.71 -1.98 -10.60
CA ALA A 257 8.23 -1.29 -11.81
C ALA A 257 8.73 0.16 -11.94
N PHE A 258 8.78 0.90 -10.83
CA PHE A 258 9.30 2.27 -10.81
C PHE A 258 10.80 2.30 -11.09
N GLY A 259 11.55 1.34 -10.55
CA GLY A 259 12.98 1.16 -10.83
C GLY A 259 13.24 0.84 -12.30
N ASP A 260 12.44 -0.06 -12.88
CA ASP A 260 12.49 -0.38 -14.32
C ASP A 260 12.16 0.84 -15.20
N PHE A 261 11.40 1.80 -14.67
CA PHE A 261 11.11 3.10 -15.31
C PHE A 261 12.13 4.21 -15.02
N GLY A 262 13.21 3.89 -14.32
CA GLY A 262 14.35 4.77 -14.09
C GLY A 262 14.25 5.66 -12.85
N LEU A 263 13.35 5.37 -11.90
CA LEU A 263 13.43 5.97 -10.58
C LEU A 263 14.55 5.31 -9.76
N ASP A 264 15.33 6.11 -9.05
CA ASP A 264 16.32 5.62 -8.09
C ASP A 264 15.66 5.14 -6.78
N GLU A 265 16.41 4.41 -5.95
CA GLU A 265 15.90 3.86 -4.68
C GLU A 265 15.34 4.92 -3.72
N TYR A 266 15.93 6.12 -3.69
CA TYR A 266 15.46 7.20 -2.84
C TYR A 266 14.13 7.75 -3.35
N SER A 267 14.01 7.97 -4.66
CA SER A 267 12.75 8.35 -5.31
C SER A 267 11.66 7.30 -5.09
N ILE A 268 11.97 6.01 -5.24
CA ILE A 268 11.00 4.92 -4.98
C ILE A 268 10.53 4.94 -3.52
N SER A 269 11.46 5.08 -2.57
CA SER A 269 11.13 5.18 -1.14
C SER A 269 10.19 6.36 -0.85
N ARG A 270 10.47 7.54 -1.42
CA ARG A 270 9.61 8.72 -1.31
C ARG A 270 8.23 8.50 -1.92
N ALA A 271 8.17 7.96 -3.13
CA ALA A 271 6.90 7.64 -3.79
C ALA A 271 6.04 6.72 -2.94
N MET A 272 6.66 5.71 -2.30
CA MET A 272 5.92 4.79 -1.44
C MET A 272 5.35 5.44 -0.20
N ILE A 273 6.08 6.37 0.44
CA ILE A 273 5.56 7.13 1.57
C ILE A 273 4.36 7.97 1.14
N ILE A 274 4.44 8.65 -0.01
CA ILE A 274 3.34 9.45 -0.57
C ILE A 274 2.11 8.57 -0.84
N ILE A 275 2.27 7.47 -1.58
CA ILE A 275 1.17 6.55 -1.90
C ILE A 275 0.49 6.05 -0.62
N LYS A 276 1.28 5.69 0.40
CA LYS A 276 0.78 5.22 1.71
C LYS A 276 0.00 6.31 2.43
N THR A 277 0.59 7.49 2.60
CA THR A 277 -0.02 8.64 3.27
C THR A 277 -1.35 9.02 2.62
N PHE A 278 -1.36 9.21 1.30
CA PHE A 278 -2.56 9.66 0.60
C PHE A 278 -3.58 8.54 0.35
N THR A 279 -3.23 7.27 0.57
CA THR A 279 -4.23 6.19 0.67
C THR A 279 -4.93 6.20 2.02
N ALA A 280 -4.19 6.40 3.12
CA ALA A 280 -4.73 6.48 4.47
C ALA A 280 -5.62 7.71 4.66
N HIS A 281 -5.18 8.86 4.13
CA HIS A 281 -5.87 10.15 4.29
C HIS A 281 -6.68 10.58 3.06
N GLN A 282 -7.03 9.68 2.13
CA GLN A 282 -7.69 10.00 0.84
C GLN A 282 -9.02 10.78 0.93
N SER A 283 -9.62 10.89 2.12
CA SER A 283 -10.91 11.57 2.36
C SER A 283 -10.80 12.79 3.25
N TRP A 284 -9.59 13.32 3.48
CA TRP A 284 -9.34 14.47 4.37
C TRP A 284 -10.20 15.71 4.06
N TYR A 285 -10.66 15.87 2.82
CA TYR A 285 -11.48 16.98 2.36
C TYR A 285 -13.00 16.69 2.35
N LYS A 286 -13.44 15.46 2.63
CA LYS A 286 -14.84 15.01 2.45
C LYS A 286 -15.68 15.05 3.73
N GLU A 287 -15.11 15.40 4.88
CA GLU A 287 -15.86 15.34 6.15
C GLU A 287 -17.01 16.36 6.20
N LYS A 288 -18.16 15.93 6.71
CA LYS A 288 -19.37 16.75 6.80
C LYS A 288 -19.22 17.82 7.88
N GLY A 289 -18.80 19.01 7.48
CA GLY A 289 -18.64 20.21 8.30
C GLY A 289 -17.85 21.28 7.55
N THR A 290 -17.46 22.37 8.22
CA THR A 290 -16.33 23.18 7.77
C THR A 290 -15.07 22.39 8.08
N THR A 291 -14.51 21.69 7.08
CA THR A 291 -13.21 21.01 7.20
C THR A 291 -12.18 22.01 7.74
N ASP A 292 -11.81 21.88 9.01
CA ASP A 292 -10.85 22.77 9.65
C ASP A 292 -9.43 22.29 9.32
N ALA A 293 -8.61 23.21 8.78
CA ALA A 293 -7.22 22.94 8.48
C ALA A 293 -6.43 22.48 9.73
N HIS A 294 -6.80 22.96 10.92
CA HIS A 294 -6.22 22.49 12.17
C HIS A 294 -6.46 20.98 12.37
N ASP A 295 -7.71 20.54 12.25
CA ASP A 295 -8.10 19.15 12.50
C ASP A 295 -7.52 18.20 11.44
N VAL A 296 -7.48 18.65 10.18
CA VAL A 296 -6.79 17.92 9.10
C VAL A 296 -5.31 17.74 9.45
N LEU A 297 -4.61 18.80 9.85
CA LEU A 297 -3.19 18.69 10.21
C LEU A 297 -2.97 17.79 11.42
N VAL A 298 -3.80 17.90 12.47
CA VAL A 298 -3.72 17.03 13.65
C VAL A 298 -3.93 15.56 13.27
N SER A 299 -4.88 15.27 12.38
CA SER A 299 -5.11 13.91 11.87
C SER A 299 -3.87 13.37 11.15
N PHE A 300 -3.27 14.17 10.26
CA PHE A 300 -2.03 13.82 9.56
C PHE A 300 -0.86 13.62 10.52
N LEU A 301 -0.66 14.50 11.50
CA LEU A 301 0.45 14.41 12.46
C LEU A 301 0.33 13.22 13.43
N ARG A 302 -0.85 12.60 13.57
CA ARG A 302 -1.00 11.34 14.33
C ARG A 302 -0.45 10.13 13.58
N ASP A 303 -0.28 10.23 12.27
CA ASP A 303 0.25 9.17 11.43
C ASP A 303 1.79 9.18 11.45
N SER A 304 2.38 8.07 11.89
CA SER A 304 3.83 7.91 11.94
C SER A 304 4.51 7.99 10.56
N GLU A 305 3.83 7.63 9.47
CA GLU A 305 4.39 7.76 8.12
C GLU A 305 4.46 9.24 7.70
N VAL A 306 3.47 10.05 8.10
CA VAL A 306 3.50 11.50 7.87
C VAL A 306 4.60 12.15 8.71
N GLN A 307 4.78 11.74 9.97
CA GLN A 307 5.88 12.27 10.80
C GLN A 307 7.25 11.99 10.18
N ARG A 308 7.45 10.80 9.59
CA ARG A 308 8.67 10.47 8.84
C ARG A 308 8.79 11.26 7.55
N PHE A 309 7.68 11.43 6.83
CA PHE A 309 7.62 12.22 5.60
C PHE A 309 8.03 13.68 5.83
N LEU A 310 7.61 14.25 6.96
CA LEU A 310 7.95 15.61 7.39
C LEU A 310 9.29 15.71 8.11
N ASP A 311 10.01 14.59 8.29
CA ASP A 311 11.27 14.49 9.04
C ASP A 311 11.19 15.23 10.39
N ILE A 312 10.16 14.89 11.18
CA ILE A 312 9.90 15.53 12.47
C ILE A 312 10.94 15.09 13.49
N ASN A 313 11.65 16.06 14.05
CA ASN A 313 12.73 15.83 15.00
C ASN A 313 12.59 16.71 16.24
N ARG A 314 12.99 16.19 17.40
CA ARG A 314 12.96 16.93 18.67
C ARG A 314 14.34 17.49 19.00
N HIS A 315 14.43 18.79 19.21
CA HIS A 315 15.67 19.47 19.62
C HIS A 315 15.36 20.57 20.64
N LEU A 316 16.02 20.53 21.80
CA LEU A 316 15.80 21.44 22.94
C LEU A 316 14.31 21.55 23.33
N ASP A 317 13.64 20.39 23.43
CA ASP A 317 12.22 20.26 23.75
C ASP A 317 11.24 20.87 22.72
N ILE A 318 11.71 21.29 21.55
CA ILE A 318 10.89 21.80 20.44
C ILE A 318 10.79 20.74 19.34
N LEU A 319 9.60 20.55 18.76
CA LEU A 319 9.37 19.70 17.59
C LEU A 319 9.55 20.51 16.30
N TRP A 320 10.55 20.16 15.51
CA TRP A 320 10.87 20.77 14.23
C TRP A 320 10.42 19.87 13.10
N PHE A 321 10.00 20.45 11.98
CA PHE A 321 9.68 19.72 10.76
C PHE A 321 10.48 20.27 9.57
N ASN A 322 10.68 19.45 8.55
CA ASN A 322 11.42 19.82 7.35
C ASN A 322 10.57 20.71 6.41
N LYS A 323 11.16 21.83 5.98
CA LYS A 323 10.54 22.80 5.07
C LYS A 323 10.06 22.16 3.75
N GLU A 324 10.98 21.52 3.03
CA GLU A 324 10.71 20.91 1.72
C GLU A 324 9.69 19.76 1.85
N GLY A 325 9.76 19.01 2.95
CA GLY A 325 8.80 17.97 3.28
C GLY A 325 7.38 18.52 3.42
N PHE A 326 7.21 19.65 4.12
CA PHE A 326 5.90 20.29 4.28
C PHE A 326 5.38 20.90 2.98
N GLU A 327 6.22 21.59 2.21
CA GLU A 327 5.87 22.10 0.87
C GLU A 327 5.42 20.95 -0.06
N THR A 328 6.14 19.82 -0.02
CA THR A 328 5.77 18.61 -0.76
C THR A 328 4.44 18.04 -0.25
N LEU A 329 4.18 18.02 1.07
CA LEU A 329 2.92 17.55 1.65
C LEU A 329 1.72 18.33 1.08
N LEU A 330 1.81 19.66 1.09
CA LEU A 330 0.75 20.54 0.58
C LEU A 330 0.48 20.30 -0.91
N ALA A 331 1.54 20.09 -1.70
CA ALA A 331 1.41 19.80 -3.13
C ALA A 331 0.64 18.50 -3.39
N TRP A 332 0.97 17.43 -2.66
CA TRP A 332 0.27 16.16 -2.79
C TRP A 332 -1.13 16.17 -2.20
N MET A 333 -1.39 16.95 -1.13
CA MET A 333 -2.74 17.18 -0.62
C MET A 333 -3.62 17.80 -1.70
N LEU A 334 -3.17 18.92 -2.29
CA LEU A 334 -3.90 19.59 -3.37
C LEU A 334 -4.11 18.65 -4.55
N LEU A 335 -3.07 17.96 -5.01
CA LEU A 335 -3.10 17.17 -6.22
C LEU A 335 -4.01 15.94 -6.11
N THR A 336 -3.86 15.13 -5.05
CA THR A 336 -4.65 13.90 -4.87
C THR A 336 -6.14 14.20 -4.64
N ALA A 337 -6.44 15.26 -3.88
CA ALA A 337 -7.81 15.72 -3.70
C ALA A 337 -8.41 16.24 -5.01
N SER A 338 -7.64 17.02 -5.79
CA SER A 338 -8.10 17.56 -7.07
C SER A 338 -8.40 16.47 -8.09
N VAL A 339 -7.51 15.47 -8.23
CA VAL A 339 -7.76 14.31 -9.10
C VAL A 339 -9.02 13.57 -8.67
N SER A 340 -9.23 13.37 -7.38
CA SER A 340 -10.42 12.69 -6.86
C SER A 340 -11.72 13.46 -7.13
N VAL A 341 -11.72 14.78 -6.92
CA VAL A 341 -12.90 15.65 -7.10
C VAL A 341 -13.26 15.81 -8.58
N GLU A 342 -12.27 15.99 -9.45
CA GLU A 342 -12.50 16.15 -10.89
C GLU A 342 -12.95 14.85 -11.56
N SER A 343 -12.53 13.70 -11.06
CA SER A 343 -12.86 12.38 -11.63
C SER A 343 -14.16 11.77 -11.09
N ASP A 344 -14.78 12.38 -10.07
CA ASP A 344 -16.04 11.88 -9.49
C ASP A 344 -17.24 12.19 -10.41
N PRO A 345 -17.87 11.17 -11.02
CA PRO A 345 -18.99 11.36 -11.93
C PRO A 345 -20.31 11.65 -11.19
N SER A 346 -20.36 11.41 -9.87
CA SER A 346 -21.56 11.63 -9.06
C SER A 346 -21.70 13.10 -8.62
N MET A 347 -20.62 13.88 -8.69
CA MET A 347 -20.62 15.29 -8.35
C MET A 347 -21.10 16.16 -9.51
N ALA A 348 -22.14 16.96 -9.25
CA ALA A 348 -22.58 18.02 -10.14
C ALA A 348 -21.53 19.17 -10.21
N GLY A 349 -21.60 20.02 -11.24
CA GLY A 349 -20.63 21.11 -11.45
C GLY A 349 -20.47 22.04 -10.25
N GLU A 350 -21.58 22.57 -9.71
CA GLU A 350 -21.53 23.45 -8.53
C GLU A 350 -20.99 22.77 -7.27
N GLU A 351 -21.31 21.48 -7.08
CA GLU A 351 -20.83 20.73 -5.92
C GLU A 351 -19.33 20.45 -6.03
N ARG A 352 -18.87 20.11 -7.25
CA ARG A 352 -17.44 19.97 -7.56
C ARG A 352 -16.69 21.28 -7.28
N ASP A 353 -17.25 22.42 -7.68
CA ASP A 353 -16.65 23.73 -7.44
C ASP A 353 -16.53 24.03 -5.94
N ARG A 354 -17.60 23.83 -5.16
CA ARG A 354 -17.56 24.01 -3.70
C ARG A 354 -16.54 23.11 -3.03
N GLN A 355 -16.48 21.84 -3.45
CA GLN A 355 -15.53 20.88 -2.88
C GLN A 355 -14.08 21.27 -3.20
N MET A 356 -13.83 21.81 -4.41
CA MET A 356 -12.53 22.35 -4.79
C MET A 356 -12.16 23.59 -3.98
N ASP A 357 -13.12 24.48 -3.70
CA ASP A 357 -12.91 25.66 -2.86
C ASP A 357 -12.54 25.26 -1.42
N VAL A 358 -13.15 24.19 -0.88
CA VAL A 358 -12.76 23.60 0.43
C VAL A 358 -11.32 23.08 0.40
N VAL A 359 -10.94 22.31 -0.64
CA VAL A 359 -9.59 21.78 -0.81
C VAL A 359 -8.56 22.92 -0.83
N GLN A 360 -8.81 23.96 -1.64
CA GLN A 360 -7.91 25.11 -1.74
C GLN A 360 -7.88 25.93 -0.45
N GLY A 361 -9.02 26.11 0.22
CA GLY A 361 -9.10 26.83 1.50
C GLY A 361 -8.27 26.17 2.60
N VAL A 362 -8.32 24.85 2.72
CA VAL A 362 -7.50 24.10 3.69
C VAL A 362 -6.01 24.23 3.35
N VAL A 363 -5.62 23.99 2.09
CA VAL A 363 -4.21 24.10 1.67
C VAL A 363 -3.68 25.52 1.87
N ALA A 364 -4.51 26.53 1.60
CA ALA A 364 -4.18 27.93 1.85
C ALA A 364 -3.93 28.24 3.33
N ALA A 365 -4.83 27.81 4.21
CA ALA A 365 -4.69 28.01 5.65
C ALA A 365 -3.42 27.32 6.19
N LEU A 366 -3.15 26.09 5.74
CA LEU A 366 -1.92 25.36 6.10
C LEU A 366 -0.66 26.07 5.61
N HIS A 367 -0.66 26.58 4.37
CA HIS A 367 0.46 27.34 3.82
C HIS A 367 0.71 28.64 4.61
N GLU A 368 -0.35 29.39 4.93
CA GLU A 368 -0.21 30.62 5.73
C GLU A 368 0.31 30.36 7.14
N ALA A 369 -0.13 29.27 7.78
CA ALA A 369 0.35 28.87 9.09
C ALA A 369 1.82 28.39 9.03
N PHE A 370 2.18 27.67 7.97
CA PHE A 370 3.55 27.25 7.68
C PHE A 370 4.52 28.44 7.62
N GLU A 371 4.18 29.49 6.87
CA GLU A 371 4.99 30.72 6.77
C GLU A 371 5.21 31.43 8.12
N LYS A 372 4.31 31.24 9.08
CA LYS A 372 4.35 31.85 10.42
C LYS A 372 4.95 30.92 11.49
N SER A 373 5.21 29.66 11.17
CA SER A 373 5.53 28.61 12.14
C SER A 373 6.99 28.58 12.60
N ASP A 374 7.89 29.27 11.90
CA ASP A 374 9.34 29.09 12.03
C ASP A 374 9.77 27.60 11.97
N TYR A 375 9.01 26.77 11.25
CA TYR A 375 9.19 25.32 11.13
C TYR A 375 9.03 24.53 12.45
N GLN A 376 8.26 25.08 13.40
CA GLN A 376 7.94 24.43 14.68
C GLN A 376 6.50 23.95 14.67
N ILE A 377 6.27 22.70 15.09
CA ILE A 377 4.95 22.07 15.08
C ILE A 377 3.97 22.81 15.99
N GLU A 378 4.41 23.23 17.18
CA GLU A 378 3.56 23.93 18.14
C GLU A 378 3.07 25.27 17.58
N LYS A 379 3.98 26.07 17.00
CA LYS A 379 3.62 27.36 16.37
C LYS A 379 2.72 27.18 15.14
N LEU A 380 2.94 26.12 14.36
CA LEU A 380 2.10 25.77 13.22
C LEU A 380 0.66 25.52 13.67
N LEU A 381 0.47 24.71 14.72
CA LEU A 381 -0.86 24.42 15.29
C LEU A 381 -1.51 25.66 15.92
N GLU A 382 -0.75 26.44 16.69
CA GLU A 382 -1.23 27.69 17.30
C GLU A 382 -1.68 28.70 16.23
N SER A 383 -0.97 28.80 15.11
CA SER A 383 -1.35 29.70 14.01
C SER A 383 -2.68 29.29 13.37
N LEU A 384 -3.01 28.00 13.32
CA LEU A 384 -4.28 27.51 12.77
C LEU A 384 -5.44 27.74 13.75
N GLN A 385 -5.24 27.49 15.04
CA GLN A 385 -6.26 27.74 16.09
C GLN A 385 -6.67 29.21 16.18
N ASN A 386 -5.70 30.12 16.12
CA ASN A 386 -5.98 31.56 16.17
C ASN A 386 -6.65 32.09 14.88
N GLY A 387 -6.59 31.32 13.79
CA GLY A 387 -7.26 31.62 12.53
C GLY A 387 -8.72 31.18 12.52
N SER A 388 -9.03 30.00 13.08
CA SER A 388 -10.39 29.47 13.19
C SER A 388 -11.25 30.26 14.18
N ASP A 389 -10.69 30.75 15.28
CA ASP A 389 -11.39 31.62 16.25
C ASP A 389 -11.76 33.01 15.70
N LYS A 390 -11.16 33.45 14.59
CA LYS A 390 -11.45 34.76 13.95
C LYS A 390 -12.46 34.67 12.81
N SER A 391 -12.73 33.48 12.30
CA SER A 391 -13.66 33.22 11.19
C SER A 391 -15.02 32.67 11.64
N ALA A 392 -15.15 32.28 12.92
CA ALA A 392 -16.40 32.04 13.62
C ALA A 392 -17.00 33.34 14.19
#